data_AF-A0A7G9SA58-F1
#
_entry.id   AF-A0A7G9SA58-F1
#
_cell.length_a   1.000
_cell.length_b   1.000
_cell.length_c   1.000
_cell.angle_alpha   90.00
_cell.angle_beta   90.00
_cell.angle_gamma   90.00
#
_symmetry.space_group_name_H-M   'P 1'
#
loop_
_entity.id
_entity.type
_entity.pdbx_description
1 polymer ?
#
loop_
_entity_poly.entity_id
_entity_poly.type
_entity_poly.pdbx_seq_one_letter_code
_entity_poly.pdbx_strand_id
1 'polypeptide(L)' 'MDEVDYLERRASEEAAAAEATDCREARCIHLAMADHYRRMAKEIAGAHSRLESLPEHPR' A
#
# COMPACT_ATOMS: atom_id res chain seq x y z
N MET A 1 1.69 -1.27 13.84
CA MET A 1 0.66 -0.81 12.88
C MET A 1 1.15 0.32 11.97
N ASP A 2 2.44 0.70 11.97
CA ASP A 2 2.84 1.94 11.27
C ASP A 2 3.12 1.78 9.77
N GLU A 3 3.46 0.56 9.32
CA GLU A 3 3.88 0.33 7.93
C GLU A 3 2.72 0.34 6.94
N VAL A 4 1.55 -0.18 7.33
CA VAL A 4 0.35 -0.19 6.47
C VAL A 4 -0.13 1.24 6.22
N ASP A 5 -0.27 2.04 7.28
CA ASP A 5 -0.69 3.44 7.19
C ASP A 5 0.31 4.28 6.38
N TYR A 6 1.61 4.02 6.53
CA TYR A 6 2.65 4.65 5.72
C TYR A 6 2.45 4.36 4.22
N LEU A 7 2.23 3.10 3.86
CA LEU A 7 2.02 2.69 2.47
C LEU A 7 0.72 3.26 1.88
N GLU A 8 -0.36 3.32 2.66
CA GLU A 8 -1.61 3.93 2.21
C GLU A 8 -1.49 5.44 1.98
N ARG A 9 -0.73 6.14 2.84
CA ARG A 9 -0.41 7.55 2.63
C ARG A 9 0.42 7.75 1.36
N ARG A 10 1.48 6.95 1.14
CA ARG A 10 2.28 7.01 -0.09
C ARG A 10 1.43 6.74 -1.34
N ALA A 11 0.52 5.76 -1.28
CA ALA A 11 -0.39 5.50 -2.39
C ALA A 11 -1.29 6.69 -2.72
N SER A 12 -1.75 7.42 -1.70
CA SER A 12 -2.60 8.60 -1.86
C SER A 12 -1.82 9.79 -2.43
N GLU A 13 -0.58 9.99 -1.99
CA GLU A 13 0.34 11.01 -2.53
C GLU A 13 0.64 10.76 -4.02
N GLU A 14 0.92 9.51 -4.42
CA GLU A 14 1.14 9.16 -5.82
C GLU A 14 -0.12 9.34 -6.68
N ALA A 15 -1.30 9.02 -6.14
CA ALA A 15 -2.56 9.27 -6.86
C ALA A 15 -2.80 10.77 -7.07
N ALA A 16 -2.53 11.61 -6.07
CA ALA A 16 -2.60 13.06 -6.21
C ALA A 16 -1.54 13.59 -7.19
N ALA A 17 -0.32 13.05 -7.17
CA ALA A 17 0.71 13.40 -8.14
C ALA A 17 0.29 13.04 -9.57
N ALA A 18 -0.36 11.89 -9.78
CA ALA A 18 -0.92 11.52 -11.08
C ALA A 18 -1.96 12.52 -11.58
N GLU A 19 -2.85 13.00 -10.71
CA GLU A 19 -3.86 14.02 -11.04
C GLU A 19 -3.24 15.37 -11.38
N ALA A 20 -2.14 15.73 -10.72
CA ALA A 20 -1.38 16.95 -10.98
C ALA A 20 -0.43 16.85 -12.19
N THR A 21 -0.33 15.67 -12.83
CA THR A 21 0.64 15.42 -13.91
C THR A 21 0.01 15.55 -15.29
N ASP A 22 0.48 16.53 -16.07
CA ASP A 22 0.02 16.77 -17.44
C ASP A 22 0.58 15.78 -18.47
N CYS A 23 1.75 15.20 -18.21
CA CYS A 23 2.35 14.20 -19.10
C CYS A 23 1.68 12.83 -18.90
N ARG A 24 1.08 12.28 -19.96
CA ARG A 24 0.40 10.98 -19.91
C ARG A 24 1.30 9.86 -19.39
N GLU A 25 2.56 9.81 -19.82
CA GLU A 25 3.49 8.75 -19.41
C GLU A 25 3.81 8.85 -17.91
N ALA A 26 4.14 10.06 -17.44
CA ALA A 26 4.42 10.30 -16.03
C ALA A 26 3.17 10.03 -15.16
N ARG A 27 1.97 10.41 -15.63
CA ARG A 27 0.71 10.07 -14.96
C ARG A 27 0.52 8.56 -14.84
N CYS A 28 0.81 7.79 -15.89
CA CYS A 28 0.75 6.33 -15.84
C CYS A 28 1.72 5.74 -14.81
N ILE A 29 2.93 6.30 -14.69
CA ILE A 29 3.92 5.87 -13.70
C ILE A 29 3.41 6.11 -12.28
N HIS A 30 2.94 7.33 -11.98
CA HIS A 30 2.37 7.65 -10.67
C HIS A 30 1.18 6.76 -10.30
N LEU A 31 0.28 6.46 -11.25
CA LEU A 31 -0.82 5.52 -11.02
C LEU A 31 -0.32 4.10 -10.73
N ALA A 32 0.70 3.63 -11.45
CA ALA A 32 1.30 2.32 -11.20
C ALA A 32 1.98 2.25 -9.83
N MET A 33 2.64 3.32 -9.39
CA MET A 33 3.22 3.43 -8.05
C MET A 33 2.14 3.44 -6.96
N ALA A 34 1.07 4.22 -7.14
CA ALA A 34 -0.06 4.25 -6.22
C ALA A 34 -0.67 2.85 -6.02
N ASP A 35 -0.88 2.12 -7.13
CA ASP A 35 -1.39 0.76 -7.09
C ASP A 35 -0.40 -0.23 -6.44
N HIS A 36 0.89 -0.09 -6.71
CA HIS A 36 1.93 -0.90 -6.08
C HIS A 36 1.93 -0.73 -4.55
N TYR A 37 1.89 0.50 -4.04
CA TYR A 37 1.83 0.77 -2.61
C TYR A 37 0.56 0.18 -1.96
N ARG A 38 -0.61 0.29 -2.60
CA ARG A 38 -1.86 -0.33 -2.11
C ARG A 38 -1.78 -1.86 -2.04
N ARG A 39 -1.13 -2.51 -3.01
CA ARG A 39 -0.95 -3.97 -2.99
C ARG A 39 -0.06 -4.40 -1.83
N MET A 40 1.06 -3.71 -1.62
CA MET A 40 1.94 -3.99 -0.47
C MET A 40 1.22 -3.79 0.87
N ALA A 41 0.44 -2.71 1.02
CA ALA A 41 -0.34 -2.46 2.24
C ALA A 41 -1.30 -3.64 2.54
N LYS A 42 -2.00 -4.16 1.52
CA LYS A 42 -2.90 -5.31 1.65
C LYS A 42 -2.17 -6.60 2.00
N GLU A 43 -1.03 -6.86 1.37
CA GLU A 43 -0.22 -8.05 1.65
C GLU A 43 0.27 -8.06 3.10
N ILE A 44 0.74 -6.91 3.59
CA ILE A 44 1.21 -6.75 4.97
C ILE A 44 0.04 -6.88 5.95
N ALA A 45 -1.07 -6.17 5.73
CA ALA A 45 -2.26 -6.29 6.58
C ALA A 45 -2.78 -7.74 6.65
N GLY A 46 -2.80 -8.44 5.51
CA GLY A 46 -3.17 -9.85 5.43
C GLY A 46 -2.19 -10.78 6.16
N ALA A 47 -0.90 -10.50 6.12
CA ALA A 47 0.12 -11.26 6.86
C ALA A 47 -0.04 -11.09 8.38
N HIS A 48 -0.29 -9.88 8.85
CA HIS A 48 -0.56 -9.61 10.27
C HIS A 48 -1.81 -10.34 10.76
N SER A 49 -2.93 -10.22 10.03
CA SER A 49 -4.17 -10.93 10.37
C SER A 49 -3.97 -12.45 10.45
N ARG A 50 -3.18 -13.04 9.54
CA ARG A 50 -2.85 -14.47 9.58
C ARG A 50 -2.08 -14.84 10.85
N LEU A 51 -1.10 -14.04 11.26
CA LEU A 51 -0.30 -14.30 12.46
C LEU A 51 -1.13 -14.18 13.74
N GLU A 52 -2.00 -13.17 13.83
CA GLU A 52 -2.90 -12.98 14.99
C GLU A 52 -3.92 -14.12 15.15
N SER A 53 -4.25 -14.82 14.06
CA SER A 53 -5.18 -15.96 14.07
C SER A 53 -4.54 -17.30 14.42
N LEU A 54 -3.21 -17.37 14.52
CA LEU A 54 -2.53 -18.60 14.89
C LEU A 54 -2.84 -18.94 16.37
N PRO A 55 -3.16 -20.20 16.69
CA PRO A 55 -3.36 -20.61 18.07
C PRO A 55 -2.07 -20.33 18.86
N GLU A 56 -2.20 -19.73 20.03
CA GLU A 56 -1.09 -19.62 20.98
C GLU A 56 -0.59 -21.05 21.25
N HIS A 57 0.62 -21.37 20.78
CA HIS A 57 1.22 -22.66 21.09
C HIS A 57 1.26 -22.80 22.62
N PRO A 58 0.73 -23.90 23.19
CA PRO A 58 0.92 -24.15 24.61
C PRO A 58 2.42 -24.22 24.87
N ARG A 59 2.88 -23.40 25.81
CA ARG A 59 4.30 -23.35 26.24
C ARG A 59 4.78 -24.72 26.72
#